data_AF-A0A975IV65-F1
#
_entry.id   AF-A0A975IV65-F1
#
_cell.length_a   1.000
_cell.length_b   1.000
_cell.length_c   1.000
_cell.angle_alpha   90.00
_cell.angle_beta   90.00
_cell.angle_gamma   90.00
#
_symmetry.space_group_name_H-M   'P 1'
#
loop_
_entity.id
_entity.type
_entity.pdbx_description
1 polymer ?
#
loop_
_entity_poly.entity_id
_entity_poly.type
_entity_poly.pdbx_seq_one_letter_code
_entity_poly.pdbx_strand_id
1 'polypeptide(L)'
;MMGVAQRALIDVVTWLPVISLIITVHELGHFWMARAFGIAVERFSLGFGRAIVSWRDKAGIEWRIGWIPMGGYVRFAGDDNAASVPDETDLKALKAEIIATEGPGAELRYFAFKPVWQRALVAAAGPCANFILAIAIFAVLLGSLGEYVTMPKVDQVVPGSAAERAGFKAGDLILQANAHRIDSFEDLASYVMVRGDAPIAFTVERGGQRLQLTATPAERLETKGINAGRHVGSLGVVAPHSRDAYRHLTYGPAAAVAGGVHETWDIVSTTSYYIGRLVTGQVSADQLGGPLRTAQLSGAVATAAAHSERDLPTKAFAVLVGLAQLAAFISVSIGFVNLLPIPVLDGGHLVFYAYEAVARRPLAEPVQTASYRVGLALLLGLMLFATTNDLHHSSVFQFLGGLFS
;
A
#
# COMPACT_ATOMS: atom_id res chain seq x y z
N MET A 1 14.33 9.04 27.77
CA MET A 1 13.19 8.88 26.84
C MET A 1 13.26 10.00 25.81
N MET A 2 13.17 9.71 24.50
CA MET A 2 13.11 10.78 23.49
C MET A 2 11.89 11.66 23.72
N GLY A 3 12.06 12.98 23.67
CA GLY A 3 10.97 13.95 23.77
C GLY A 3 10.01 13.84 22.58
N VAL A 4 8.76 14.28 22.77
CA VAL A 4 7.68 14.17 21.76
C VAL A 4 8.08 14.82 20.43
N ALA A 5 8.66 16.03 20.46
CA ALA A 5 9.11 16.73 19.26
C ALA A 5 10.24 16.00 18.52
N GLN A 6 11.14 15.34 19.25
CA GLN A 6 12.23 14.56 18.66
C GLN A 6 11.70 13.33 17.91
N ARG A 7 10.71 12.63 18.48
CA ARG A 7 10.06 11.48 17.83
C ARG A 7 9.33 11.91 16.57
N ALA A 8 8.51 12.96 16.66
CA ALA A 8 7.78 13.49 15.50
C ALA A 8 8.72 13.90 14.36
N LEU A 9 9.90 14.47 14.68
CA LEU A 9 10.90 14.79 13.68
C LEU A 9 11.46 13.53 12.99
N ILE A 10 11.78 12.48 13.75
CA ILE A 10 12.28 11.21 13.20
C ILE A 10 11.21 10.56 12.31
N ASP A 11 9.96 10.54 12.76
CA ASP A 11 8.81 10.02 11.99
C ASP A 11 8.72 10.71 10.63
N VAL A 12 8.72 12.05 10.60
CA VAL A 12 8.60 12.83 9.36
C VAL A 12 9.81 12.67 8.44
N VAL A 13 11.03 12.76 8.98
CA VAL A 13 12.28 12.69 8.19
C VAL A 13 12.44 11.32 7.52
N THR A 14 11.98 10.25 8.17
CA THR A 14 12.07 8.88 7.63
C THR A 14 10.92 8.54 6.69
N TRP A 15 9.74 9.11 6.94
CA TRP A 15 8.53 8.88 6.14
C TRP A 15 8.54 9.62 4.80
N LEU A 16 9.02 10.87 4.77
CA LEU A 16 9.01 11.69 3.55
C LEU A 16 9.72 11.03 2.36
N PRO A 17 10.95 10.47 2.49
CA PRO A 17 11.61 9.79 1.39
C PRO A 17 10.83 8.56 0.88
N VAL A 18 10.21 7.80 1.79
CA VAL A 18 9.43 6.60 1.46
C VAL A 18 8.22 6.98 0.60
N ILE A 19 7.41 7.93 1.07
CA ILE A 19 6.23 8.37 0.32
C ILE A 19 6.61 9.08 -0.98
N SER A 20 7.64 9.91 -0.96
CA SER A 20 8.12 10.60 -2.17
C SER A 20 8.54 9.59 -3.24
N LEU A 21 9.27 8.53 -2.88
CA LEU A 21 9.66 7.47 -3.81
C LEU A 21 8.43 6.80 -4.44
N ILE A 22 7.47 6.38 -3.61
CA ILE A 22 6.30 5.62 -4.07
C ILE A 22 5.45 6.46 -5.02
N ILE A 23 5.13 7.70 -4.64
CA ILE A 23 4.34 8.60 -5.48
C ILE A 23 5.07 8.90 -6.78
N THR A 24 6.39 9.13 -6.72
CA THR A 24 7.17 9.38 -7.94
C THR A 24 7.10 8.21 -8.91
N VAL A 25 7.25 6.97 -8.42
CA VAL A 25 7.19 5.79 -9.30
C VAL A 25 5.78 5.59 -9.85
N HIS A 26 4.75 5.87 -9.06
CA HIS A 26 3.36 5.88 -9.51
C HIS A 26 3.14 6.85 -10.68
N GLU A 27 3.49 8.14 -10.50
CA GLU A 27 3.38 9.15 -11.55
C GLU A 27 4.23 8.78 -12.79
N LEU A 28 5.40 8.20 -12.55
CA LEU A 28 6.30 7.75 -13.61
C LEU A 28 5.66 6.63 -14.45
N GLY A 29 4.81 5.79 -13.86
CA GLY A 29 3.99 4.80 -14.56
C GLY A 29 3.05 5.45 -15.59
N HIS A 30 2.23 6.42 -15.16
CA HIS A 30 1.37 7.18 -16.07
C HIS A 30 2.18 7.89 -17.16
N PHE A 31 3.27 8.54 -16.76
CA PHE A 31 4.16 9.27 -17.67
C PHE A 31 4.70 8.38 -18.79
N TRP A 32 5.33 7.25 -18.44
CA TRP A 32 5.94 6.37 -19.44
C TRP A 32 4.90 5.73 -20.36
N MET A 33 3.77 5.30 -19.82
CA MET A 33 2.69 4.72 -20.65
C MET A 33 2.10 5.78 -21.60
N ALA A 34 1.88 7.00 -21.12
CA ALA A 34 1.41 8.09 -21.96
C ALA A 34 2.40 8.40 -23.09
N ARG A 35 3.69 8.46 -22.78
CA ARG A 35 4.75 8.65 -23.79
C ARG A 35 4.83 7.50 -24.79
N ALA A 36 4.63 6.25 -24.35
CA ALA A 36 4.62 5.09 -25.23
C ALA A 36 3.48 5.16 -26.28
N PHE A 37 2.35 5.78 -25.94
CA PHE A 37 1.26 6.05 -26.88
C PHE A 37 1.37 7.39 -27.63
N GLY A 38 2.49 8.12 -27.48
CA GLY A 38 2.69 9.41 -28.13
C GLY A 38 1.77 10.51 -27.60
N ILE A 39 1.30 10.40 -26.36
CA ILE A 39 0.52 11.44 -25.69
C ILE A 39 1.46 12.57 -25.30
N ALA A 40 1.08 13.81 -25.61
CA ALA A 40 1.80 15.00 -25.22
C ALA A 40 1.66 15.21 -23.72
N VAL A 41 2.80 15.24 -23.03
CA VAL A 41 2.91 15.55 -21.61
C VAL A 41 3.48 16.95 -21.50
N GLU A 42 2.84 17.82 -20.74
CA GLU A 42 3.30 19.20 -20.54
C GLU A 42 4.20 19.32 -19.31
N ARG A 43 3.85 18.60 -18.23
CA ARG A 43 4.51 18.72 -16.94
C ARG A 43 4.56 17.40 -16.20
N PHE A 44 5.71 17.13 -15.58
CA PHE A 44 5.89 16.12 -14.55
C PHE A 44 6.25 16.85 -13.25
N SER A 45 5.42 16.74 -12.22
CA SER A 45 5.63 17.41 -10.93
C SER A 45 5.80 16.39 -9.82
N LEU A 46 6.86 16.55 -9.05
CA LEU A 46 7.10 15.85 -7.79
C LEU A 46 6.80 16.81 -6.65
N GLY A 47 5.73 16.56 -5.92
CA GLY A 47 5.17 17.48 -4.92
C GLY A 47 4.22 18.54 -5.49
N PHE A 48 3.55 19.24 -4.56
CA PHE A 48 2.56 20.27 -4.83
C PHE A 48 3.05 21.69 -4.47
N GLY A 49 2.23 22.69 -4.81
CA GLY A 49 2.48 24.10 -4.48
C GLY A 49 3.62 24.71 -5.30
N ARG A 50 4.20 25.83 -4.85
CA ARG A 50 5.25 26.58 -5.58
C ARG A 50 6.45 25.70 -5.92
N ALA A 51 6.99 25.84 -7.14
CA ALA A 51 8.20 25.15 -7.56
C ALA A 51 9.39 25.64 -6.73
N ILE A 52 10.15 24.70 -6.14
CA ILE A 52 11.50 24.97 -5.64
C ILE A 52 12.44 25.05 -6.84
N VAL A 53 12.35 24.06 -7.73
CA VAL A 53 13.15 23.96 -8.96
C VAL A 53 12.23 23.49 -10.09
N SER A 54 12.39 24.08 -11.27
CA SER A 54 11.74 23.64 -12.50
C SER A 54 12.68 23.77 -13.69
N TRP A 55 12.67 22.79 -14.59
CA TRP A 55 13.44 22.82 -15.84
C TRP A 55 12.64 22.19 -16.97
N ARG A 56 12.99 22.49 -18.22
CA ARG A 56 12.38 21.85 -19.39
C ARG A 56 13.36 20.91 -20.05
N ASP A 57 12.89 19.70 -20.39
CA ASP A 57 13.71 18.74 -21.15
C ASP A 57 13.71 19.03 -22.66
N LYS A 58 14.46 18.23 -23.43
CA LYS A 58 14.53 18.35 -24.89
C LYS A 58 13.19 18.10 -25.60
N ALA A 59 12.26 17.41 -24.95
CA ALA A 59 10.92 17.17 -25.45
C ALA A 59 9.93 18.29 -25.07
N GLY A 60 10.40 19.34 -24.38
CA GLY A 60 9.60 20.48 -23.95
C GLY A 60 8.84 20.25 -22.64
N ILE A 61 9.03 19.11 -21.98
CA ILE A 61 8.31 18.73 -20.75
C ILE A 61 8.89 19.51 -19.58
N GLU A 62 8.02 20.17 -18.82
CA GLU A 62 8.39 20.85 -17.58
C GLU A 62 8.52 19.83 -16.42
N TRP A 63 9.74 19.61 -15.97
CA TRP A 63 10.04 18.85 -14.76
C TRP A 63 10.07 19.81 -13.58
N ARG A 64 9.31 19.51 -12.54
CA ARG A 64 9.13 20.39 -11.37
C ARG A 64 9.28 19.62 -10.06
N ILE A 65 9.97 20.23 -9.11
CA ILE A 65 9.97 19.81 -7.71
C ILE A 65 9.23 20.88 -6.91
N GLY A 66 8.07 20.52 -6.38
CA GLY A 66 7.25 21.37 -5.52
C GLY A 66 7.77 21.43 -4.08
N TRP A 67 7.46 22.51 -3.38
CA TRP A 67 7.87 22.68 -1.98
C TRP A 67 7.10 21.81 -0.98
N ILE A 68 5.93 21.27 -1.37
CA ILE A 68 5.19 20.29 -0.57
C ILE A 68 5.50 18.90 -1.12
N PRO A 69 6.29 18.06 -0.42
CA PRO A 69 6.72 16.75 -0.91
C PRO A 69 5.63 15.66 -0.90
N MET A 70 4.43 15.99 -0.40
CA MET A 70 3.30 15.06 -0.29
C MET A 70 2.48 15.03 -1.57
N GLY A 71 2.97 14.36 -2.61
CA GLY A 71 2.22 14.21 -3.86
C GLY A 71 3.05 14.27 -5.12
N GLY A 72 2.37 14.20 -6.25
CA GLY A 72 2.92 14.33 -7.59
C GLY A 72 1.76 14.39 -8.57
N TYR A 73 2.04 14.80 -9.81
CA TYR A 73 1.09 14.66 -10.90
C TYR A 73 1.80 14.71 -12.25
N VAL A 74 1.24 14.01 -13.23
CA VAL A 74 1.53 14.16 -14.65
C VAL A 74 0.42 14.97 -15.30
N ARG A 75 0.77 16.10 -15.93
CA ARG A 75 -0.19 16.91 -16.70
C ARG A 75 -0.08 16.59 -18.18
N PHE A 76 -1.17 16.12 -18.77
CA PHE A 76 -1.28 15.89 -20.21
C PHE A 76 -1.70 17.17 -20.93
N ALA A 77 -1.37 17.27 -22.22
CA ALA A 77 -1.80 18.40 -23.04
C ALA A 77 -3.33 18.46 -23.14
N GLY A 78 -3.88 19.67 -23.01
CA GLY A 78 -5.32 19.92 -23.02
C GLY A 78 -6.05 19.60 -21.72
N ASP A 79 -5.32 19.26 -20.64
CA ASP A 79 -5.86 18.98 -19.31
C ASP A 79 -5.91 20.27 -18.44
N ASP A 80 -6.47 21.34 -19.00
CA ASP A 80 -6.41 22.68 -18.41
C ASP A 80 -7.31 22.86 -17.17
N ASN A 81 -8.30 21.97 -16.99
CA ASN A 81 -9.21 21.98 -15.85
C ASN A 81 -9.28 20.62 -15.18
N ALA A 82 -8.35 20.35 -14.26
CA ALA A 82 -8.36 19.15 -13.39
C ALA A 82 -9.66 18.94 -12.56
N ALA A 83 -10.59 19.91 -12.58
CA ALA A 83 -11.87 19.88 -11.88
C ALA A 83 -13.10 19.80 -12.81
N SER A 84 -12.93 19.88 -14.13
CA SER A 84 -14.05 19.89 -15.09
C SER A 84 -13.83 18.80 -16.13
N VAL A 85 -14.63 17.75 -16.06
CA VAL A 85 -14.72 16.76 -17.15
C VAL A 85 -15.26 17.51 -18.37
N PRO A 86 -14.54 17.61 -19.49
CA PRO A 86 -15.05 18.30 -20.66
C PRO A 86 -16.28 17.55 -21.20
N ASP A 87 -17.38 18.25 -21.47
CA ASP A 87 -18.54 17.65 -22.13
C ASP A 87 -18.20 17.24 -23.58
N GLU A 88 -19.03 16.39 -24.19
CA GLU A 88 -18.87 15.98 -25.59
C GLU A 88 -18.83 17.18 -26.55
N THR A 89 -19.52 18.26 -26.18
CA THR A 89 -19.55 19.53 -26.92
C THR A 89 -18.20 20.26 -26.81
N ASP A 90 -17.63 20.32 -25.61
CA ASP A 90 -16.32 20.93 -25.35
C ASP A 90 -15.18 20.15 -25.99
N LEU A 91 -15.26 18.81 -25.97
CA LEU A 91 -14.29 17.94 -26.64
C LEU A 91 -14.28 18.15 -28.16
N LYS A 92 -15.45 18.38 -28.78
CA LYS A 92 -15.54 18.69 -30.21
C LYS A 92 -14.95 20.06 -30.54
N ALA A 93 -15.23 21.07 -29.70
CA ALA A 93 -14.65 22.40 -29.85
C ALA A 93 -13.13 22.37 -29.68
N LEU A 94 -12.62 21.71 -28.63
CA LEU A 94 -11.19 21.51 -28.39
C LEU A 94 -10.52 20.78 -29.55
N LYS A 95 -11.15 19.72 -30.09
CA LYS A 95 -10.64 19.01 -31.26
C LYS A 95 -10.53 19.92 -32.48
N ALA A 96 -11.56 20.74 -32.74
CA ALA A 96 -11.55 21.66 -33.86
C ALA A 96 -10.47 22.75 -33.71
N GLU A 97 -10.29 23.26 -32.49
CA GLU A 97 -9.25 24.23 -32.16
C GLU A 97 -7.85 23.65 -32.38
N ILE A 98 -7.58 22.45 -31.86
CA ILE A 98 -6.28 21.76 -32.03
C ILE A 98 -5.98 21.53 -33.52
N ILE A 99 -6.96 21.08 -34.30
CA ILE A 99 -6.77 20.86 -35.74
C ILE A 99 -6.50 22.18 -36.46
N ALA A 100 -7.13 23.28 -36.04
CA ALA A 100 -6.93 24.61 -36.64
C ALA A 100 -5.56 25.21 -36.30
N THR A 101 -5.05 24.99 -35.09
CA THR A 101 -3.79 25.59 -34.60
C THR A 101 -2.56 24.73 -34.91
N GLU A 102 -2.66 23.42 -34.76
CA GLU A 102 -1.54 22.47 -34.89
C GLU A 102 -1.61 21.60 -36.15
N GLY A 103 -2.75 21.64 -36.87
CA GLY A 103 -2.96 20.92 -38.11
C GLY A 103 -3.65 19.56 -37.93
N PRO A 104 -4.07 18.91 -39.04
CA PRO A 104 -4.76 17.63 -38.99
C PRO A 104 -3.91 16.52 -38.37
N GLY A 105 -4.49 15.76 -37.43
CA GLY A 105 -3.81 14.65 -36.75
C GLY A 105 -3.13 15.04 -35.44
N ALA A 106 -3.05 16.33 -35.11
CA ALA A 106 -2.50 16.80 -33.84
C ALA A 106 -3.36 16.33 -32.64
N GLU A 107 -4.67 16.16 -32.82
CA GLU A 107 -5.58 15.69 -31.76
C GLU A 107 -5.19 14.30 -31.23
N LEU A 108 -4.49 13.49 -32.04
CA LEU A 108 -4.02 12.17 -31.63
C LEU A 108 -2.95 12.23 -30.55
N ARG A 109 -2.35 13.39 -30.29
CA ARG A 109 -1.39 13.60 -29.20
C ARG A 109 -2.07 13.91 -27.88
N TYR A 110 -3.37 14.18 -27.86
CA TYR A 110 -4.10 14.58 -26.65
C TYR A 110 -4.74 13.35 -26.00
N PHE A 111 -4.65 13.27 -24.67
CA PHE A 111 -5.14 12.13 -23.90
C PHE A 111 -6.64 11.88 -24.15
N ALA A 112 -7.45 12.94 -24.15
CA ALA A 112 -8.91 12.85 -24.27
C ALA A 112 -9.39 12.17 -25.57
N PHE A 113 -8.62 12.26 -26.66
CA PHE A 113 -8.99 11.70 -27.96
C PHE A 113 -8.36 10.33 -28.23
N LYS A 114 -7.60 9.77 -27.28
CA LYS A 114 -7.05 8.41 -27.42
C LYS A 114 -8.15 7.35 -27.29
N PRO A 115 -8.00 6.20 -27.99
CA PRO A 115 -8.87 5.05 -27.80
C PRO A 115 -8.99 4.67 -26.32
N VAL A 116 -10.17 4.21 -25.91
CA VAL A 116 -10.50 3.84 -24.52
C VAL A 116 -9.46 2.90 -23.92
N TRP A 117 -9.00 1.89 -24.68
CA TRP A 117 -8.00 0.94 -24.19
C TRP A 117 -6.64 1.60 -23.90
N GLN A 118 -6.23 2.63 -24.66
CA GLN A 118 -4.99 3.38 -24.39
C GLN A 118 -5.14 4.22 -23.12
N ARG A 119 -6.29 4.92 -22.97
CA ARG A 119 -6.58 5.69 -21.76
C ARG A 119 -6.64 4.79 -20.53
N ALA A 120 -7.26 3.62 -20.65
CA ALA A 120 -7.32 2.62 -19.57
C ALA A 120 -5.92 2.09 -19.21
N LEU A 121 -5.05 1.80 -20.18
CA LEU A 121 -3.68 1.38 -19.90
C LEU A 121 -2.86 2.48 -19.23
N VAL A 122 -3.02 3.75 -19.64
CA VAL A 122 -2.38 4.89 -18.98
C VAL A 122 -2.87 5.04 -17.54
N ALA A 123 -4.18 4.94 -17.29
CA ALA A 123 -4.74 5.00 -15.93
C ALA A 123 -4.24 3.82 -15.06
N ALA A 124 -4.18 2.60 -15.60
CA ALA A 124 -3.67 1.44 -14.86
C ALA A 124 -2.15 1.48 -14.65
N ALA A 125 -1.39 2.23 -15.45
CA ALA A 125 0.06 2.21 -15.44
C ALA A 125 0.67 2.70 -14.12
N GLY A 126 0.07 3.70 -13.46
CA GLY A 126 0.53 4.18 -12.16
C GLY A 126 0.42 3.11 -11.07
N PRO A 127 -0.76 2.53 -10.82
CA PRO A 127 -0.90 1.41 -9.88
C PRO A 127 -0.02 0.21 -10.23
N CYS A 128 0.10 -0.15 -11.51
CA CYS A 128 0.99 -1.21 -11.95
C CYS A 128 2.47 -0.91 -11.64
N ALA A 129 2.91 0.33 -11.79
CA ALA A 129 4.28 0.73 -11.45
C ALA A 129 4.58 0.56 -9.96
N ASN A 130 3.60 0.78 -9.08
CA ASN A 130 3.74 0.51 -7.64
C ASN A 130 3.90 -0.99 -7.35
N PHE A 131 3.09 -1.87 -7.96
CA PHE A 131 3.28 -3.31 -7.80
C PHE A 131 4.66 -3.76 -8.31
N ILE A 132 5.11 -3.23 -9.45
CA ILE A 132 6.44 -3.52 -10.01
C ILE A 132 7.54 -3.05 -9.04
N LEU A 133 7.41 -1.84 -8.46
CA LEU A 133 8.35 -1.33 -7.48
C LEU A 133 8.43 -2.25 -6.25
N ALA A 134 7.29 -2.65 -5.70
CA ALA A 134 7.25 -3.54 -4.53
C ALA A 134 7.90 -4.89 -4.82
N ILE A 135 7.54 -5.53 -5.95
CA ILE A 135 8.15 -6.80 -6.38
C ILE A 135 9.66 -6.65 -6.52
N ALA A 136 10.12 -5.56 -7.15
CA ALA A 136 11.55 -5.30 -7.32
C ALA A 136 12.26 -5.12 -5.98
N ILE A 137 11.69 -4.37 -5.04
CA ILE A 137 12.27 -4.18 -3.70
C ILE A 137 12.33 -5.53 -2.96
N PHE A 138 11.24 -6.29 -2.90
CA PHE A 138 11.25 -7.59 -2.25
C PHE A 138 12.25 -8.56 -2.90
N ALA A 139 12.30 -8.61 -4.23
CA ALA A 139 13.24 -9.46 -4.95
C ALA A 139 14.70 -9.09 -4.65
N VAL A 140 15.02 -7.79 -4.59
CA VAL A 140 16.37 -7.34 -4.22
C VAL A 140 16.70 -7.73 -2.79
N LEU A 141 15.77 -7.53 -1.85
CA LEU A 141 15.98 -7.88 -0.44
C LEU A 141 16.16 -9.40 -0.26
N LEU A 142 15.26 -10.22 -0.82
CA LEU A 142 15.32 -11.68 -0.75
C LEU A 142 16.58 -12.22 -1.44
N GLY A 143 16.94 -11.69 -2.61
CA GLY A 143 18.11 -12.15 -3.36
C GLY A 143 19.45 -11.76 -2.73
N SER A 144 19.51 -10.62 -2.04
CA SER A 144 20.75 -10.11 -1.44
C SER A 144 20.95 -10.51 0.02
N LEU A 145 19.88 -10.53 0.81
CA LEU A 145 19.92 -10.79 2.25
C LEU A 145 19.39 -12.18 2.62
N GLY A 146 18.65 -12.81 1.72
CA GLY A 146 17.84 -13.96 2.07
C GLY A 146 16.74 -13.58 3.05
N GLU A 147 16.25 -14.58 3.76
CA GLU A 147 15.23 -14.42 4.77
C GLU A 147 15.53 -15.32 5.96
N TYR A 148 15.36 -14.80 7.17
CA TYR A 148 15.40 -15.61 8.38
C TYR A 148 13.97 -15.93 8.79
N VAL A 149 13.56 -17.17 8.56
CA VAL A 149 12.22 -17.63 8.92
C VAL A 149 12.28 -18.54 10.13
N THR A 150 11.28 -18.41 10.99
CA THR A 150 11.04 -19.39 12.05
C THR A 150 10.16 -20.49 11.47
N MET A 151 10.54 -21.76 11.66
CA MET A 151 9.69 -22.87 11.20
C MET A 151 8.28 -22.75 11.82
N PRO A 152 7.20 -23.05 11.06
CA PRO A 152 5.82 -22.97 11.55
C PRO A 152 5.47 -24.16 12.46
N LYS A 153 6.37 -24.48 13.39
CA LYS A 153 6.23 -25.55 14.36
C LYS A 153 5.68 -24.97 15.66
N VAL A 154 4.78 -25.68 16.31
CA VAL A 154 4.25 -25.30 17.63
C VAL A 154 5.23 -25.77 18.69
N ASP A 155 5.82 -24.85 19.44
CA ASP A 155 6.63 -25.19 20.62
C ASP A 155 5.74 -25.50 21.80
N GLN A 156 4.83 -24.58 22.11
CA GLN A 156 3.88 -24.68 23.20
C GLN A 156 2.51 -24.19 22.76
N VAL A 157 1.48 -24.73 23.43
CA VAL A 157 0.10 -24.30 23.28
C VAL A 157 -0.30 -23.62 24.59
N VAL A 158 -0.80 -22.39 24.49
CA VAL A 158 -1.20 -21.61 25.66
C VAL A 158 -2.48 -22.23 26.26
N PRO A 159 -2.53 -22.51 27.56
CA PRO A 159 -3.73 -23.02 28.21
C PRO A 159 -4.94 -22.09 28.04
N GLY A 160 -6.12 -22.66 27.80
CA GLY A 160 -7.36 -21.93 27.56
C GLY A 160 -7.41 -21.20 26.21
N SER A 161 -6.45 -21.42 25.31
CA SER A 161 -6.41 -20.77 24.00
C SER A 161 -7.33 -21.39 22.96
N ALA A 162 -7.50 -20.71 21.83
CA ALA A 162 -8.19 -21.26 20.67
C ALA A 162 -7.47 -22.51 20.12
N ALA A 163 -6.15 -22.51 20.13
CA ALA A 163 -5.32 -23.65 19.75
C ALA A 163 -5.55 -24.87 20.63
N GLU A 164 -5.58 -24.69 21.96
CA GLU A 164 -5.83 -25.80 22.88
C GLU A 164 -7.22 -26.41 22.66
N ARG A 165 -8.26 -25.56 22.56
CA ARG A 165 -9.64 -26.01 22.29
C ARG A 165 -9.77 -26.75 20.96
N ALA A 166 -9.01 -26.32 19.94
CA ALA A 166 -8.98 -26.96 18.63
C ALA A 166 -8.11 -28.24 18.59
N GLY A 167 -7.42 -28.57 19.69
CA GLY A 167 -6.63 -29.79 19.80
C GLY A 167 -5.22 -29.71 19.21
N PHE A 168 -4.66 -28.51 19.06
CA PHE A 168 -3.23 -28.35 18.74
C PHE A 168 -2.36 -28.91 19.86
N LYS A 169 -1.16 -29.38 19.50
CA LYS A 169 -0.19 -29.91 20.45
C LYS A 169 1.21 -29.39 20.13
N ALA A 170 2.05 -29.35 21.17
CA ALA A 170 3.47 -29.15 20.99
C ALA A 170 4.05 -30.17 20.00
N GLY A 171 4.86 -29.69 19.07
CA GLY A 171 5.46 -30.49 18.00
C GLY A 171 4.70 -30.47 16.68
N ASP A 172 3.46 -29.97 16.63
CA ASP A 172 2.71 -29.83 15.38
C ASP A 172 3.45 -28.92 14.40
N LEU A 173 3.61 -29.35 13.15
CA LEU A 173 4.08 -28.51 12.05
C LEU A 173 2.87 -28.01 11.26
N ILE A 174 2.63 -26.71 11.27
CA ILE A 174 1.48 -26.11 10.59
C ILE A 174 1.85 -25.89 9.13
N LEU A 175 1.14 -26.55 8.22
CA LEU A 175 1.43 -26.54 6.78
C LEU A 175 0.53 -25.57 6.00
N GLN A 176 -0.73 -25.43 6.43
CA GLN A 176 -1.74 -24.67 5.70
C GLN A 176 -2.80 -24.12 6.65
N ALA A 177 -3.32 -22.94 6.33
CA ALA A 177 -4.46 -22.29 6.97
C ALA A 177 -5.50 -21.91 5.89
N ASN A 178 -6.64 -22.58 5.88
CA ASN A 178 -7.61 -22.59 4.79
C ASN A 178 -6.96 -22.97 3.45
N ALA A 179 -6.91 -22.05 2.48
CA ALA A 179 -6.21 -22.23 1.20
C ALA A 179 -4.80 -21.60 1.19
N HIS A 180 -4.40 -20.94 2.29
CA HIS A 180 -3.11 -20.26 2.40
C HIS A 180 -2.05 -21.23 2.93
N ARG A 181 -0.95 -21.38 2.19
CA ARG A 181 0.18 -22.18 2.63
C ARG A 181 0.93 -21.43 3.72
N ILE A 182 1.37 -22.14 4.75
CA ILE A 182 2.13 -21.55 5.86
C ILE A 182 3.60 -21.95 5.71
N ASP A 183 4.45 -20.98 5.38
CA ASP A 183 5.88 -21.23 5.16
C ASP A 183 6.74 -20.88 6.38
N SER A 184 6.25 -20.00 7.25
CA SER A 184 6.93 -19.59 8.47
C SER A 184 5.96 -19.34 9.63
N PHE A 185 6.49 -19.25 10.84
CA PHE A 185 5.70 -18.86 12.01
C PHE A 185 5.25 -17.40 11.90
N GLU A 186 6.06 -16.52 11.29
CA GLU A 186 5.74 -15.13 11.02
C GLU A 186 4.55 -14.98 10.04
N ASP A 187 4.51 -15.81 9.00
CA ASP A 187 3.41 -15.93 8.06
C ASP A 187 2.13 -16.41 8.77
N LEU A 188 2.22 -17.48 9.58
CA LEU A 188 1.11 -17.92 10.43
C LEU A 188 0.57 -16.81 11.33
N ALA A 189 1.46 -16.09 12.02
CA ALA A 189 1.09 -15.00 12.90
C ALA A 189 0.35 -13.89 12.14
N SER A 190 0.88 -13.49 10.99
CA SER A 190 0.29 -12.46 10.13
C SER A 190 -1.08 -12.89 9.59
N TYR A 191 -1.21 -14.15 9.17
CA TYR A 191 -2.47 -14.71 8.67
C TYR A 191 -3.55 -14.75 9.75
N VAL A 192 -3.20 -15.19 10.96
CA VAL A 192 -4.12 -15.28 12.11
C VAL A 192 -4.52 -13.90 12.63
N MET A 193 -3.58 -12.93 12.61
CA MET A 193 -3.76 -11.59 13.19
C MET A 193 -4.99 -10.86 12.63
N VAL A 194 -5.26 -10.95 11.33
CA VAL A 194 -6.42 -10.29 10.71
C VAL A 194 -7.71 -11.12 10.77
N ARG A 195 -7.66 -12.34 11.34
CA ARG A 195 -8.74 -13.35 11.36
C ARG A 195 -9.28 -13.64 12.77
N GLY A 196 -9.25 -12.64 13.66
CA GLY A 196 -9.94 -12.72 14.94
C GLY A 196 -11.43 -13.04 14.77
N ASP A 197 -11.91 -14.01 15.53
CA ASP A 197 -13.27 -14.58 15.55
C ASP A 197 -13.74 -15.25 14.25
N ALA A 198 -12.85 -15.42 13.26
CA ALA A 198 -13.13 -16.18 12.05
C ALA A 198 -12.59 -17.62 12.17
N PRO A 199 -13.39 -18.67 11.91
CA PRO A 199 -12.89 -20.04 11.93
C PRO A 199 -11.86 -20.26 10.80
N ILE A 200 -10.77 -20.95 11.13
CA ILE A 200 -9.69 -21.29 10.21
C ILE A 200 -9.50 -22.81 10.25
N ALA A 201 -9.55 -23.44 9.08
CA ALA A 201 -9.21 -24.84 8.90
C ALA A 201 -7.70 -24.98 8.70
N PHE A 202 -7.00 -25.56 9.67
CA PHE A 202 -5.56 -25.78 9.63
C PHE A 202 -5.24 -27.22 9.23
N THR A 203 -4.30 -27.36 8.29
CA THR A 203 -3.63 -28.64 8.04
C THR A 203 -2.32 -28.65 8.81
N VAL A 204 -2.19 -29.59 9.75
CA VAL A 204 -0.98 -29.77 10.56
C VAL A 204 -0.39 -31.15 10.33
N GLU A 205 0.92 -31.27 10.42
CA GLU A 205 1.63 -32.54 10.46
C GLU A 205 2.01 -32.87 11.91
N ARG A 206 1.52 -34.00 12.40
CA ARG A 206 1.79 -34.53 13.74
C ARG A 206 2.24 -35.98 13.63
N GLY A 207 3.49 -36.25 14.01
CA GLY A 207 4.06 -37.61 13.94
C GLY A 207 4.05 -38.20 12.52
N GLY A 208 4.26 -37.38 11.49
CA GLY A 208 4.26 -37.78 10.08
C GLY A 208 2.87 -37.97 9.45
N GLN A 209 1.78 -37.72 10.19
CA GLN A 209 0.41 -37.75 9.66
C GLN A 209 -0.14 -36.33 9.51
N ARG A 210 -0.87 -36.09 8.42
CA ARG A 210 -1.60 -34.84 8.21
C ARG A 210 -2.96 -34.90 8.91
N LEU A 211 -3.21 -33.93 9.78
CA LEU A 211 -4.44 -33.76 10.52
C LEU A 211 -5.09 -32.43 10.12
N GLN A 212 -6.43 -32.43 10.06
CA GLN A 212 -7.20 -31.20 9.90
C GLN A 212 -7.73 -30.77 11.27
N LEU A 213 -7.41 -29.56 11.69
CA LEU A 213 -7.88 -28.93 12.92
C LEU A 213 -8.61 -27.65 12.57
N THR A 214 -9.78 -27.39 13.15
CA THR A 214 -10.46 -26.09 12.96
C THR A 214 -10.36 -25.29 14.24
N ALA A 215 -9.79 -24.08 14.15
CA ALA A 215 -9.67 -23.17 15.28
C ALA A 215 -10.24 -21.80 14.92
N THR A 216 -10.90 -21.18 15.88
CA THR A 216 -11.35 -19.79 15.78
C THR A 216 -10.44 -18.93 16.66
N PRO A 217 -9.48 -18.18 16.08
CA PRO A 217 -8.59 -17.31 16.86
C PRO A 217 -9.43 -16.33 17.68
N ALA A 218 -9.10 -16.18 18.96
CA ALA A 218 -9.80 -15.23 19.80
C ALA A 218 -9.35 -13.81 19.46
N GLU A 219 -10.28 -12.87 19.34
CA GLU A 219 -9.93 -11.46 19.25
C GLU A 219 -9.36 -10.97 20.60
N ARG A 220 -8.26 -10.20 20.55
CA ARG A 220 -7.64 -9.58 21.73
C ARG A 220 -7.10 -8.20 21.38
N LEU A 221 -7.21 -7.27 22.32
CA LEU A 221 -6.49 -5.99 22.26
C LEU A 221 -4.98 -6.23 22.43
N GLU A 222 -4.21 -5.92 21.39
CA GLU A 222 -2.76 -5.96 21.44
C GLU A 222 -2.25 -4.83 22.34
N THR A 223 -1.29 -5.14 23.21
CA THR A 223 -0.79 -4.19 24.23
C THR A 223 0.64 -3.75 23.95
N LYS A 224 1.33 -4.41 23.02
CA LYS A 224 2.75 -4.17 22.74
C LYS A 224 3.04 -4.15 21.24
N GLY A 225 4.17 -3.54 20.91
CA GLY A 225 4.65 -3.48 19.53
C GLY A 225 3.84 -2.54 18.64
N ILE A 226 4.01 -2.71 17.33
CA ILE A 226 3.45 -1.83 16.29
C ILE A 226 1.91 -1.88 16.24
N ASN A 227 1.32 -2.99 16.67
CA ASN A 227 -0.12 -3.19 16.70
C ASN A 227 -0.78 -2.82 18.04
N ALA A 228 -0.04 -2.24 19.00
CA ALA A 228 -0.59 -1.84 20.28
C ALA A 228 -1.85 -0.96 20.12
N GLY A 229 -2.88 -1.26 20.90
CA GLY A 229 -4.20 -0.64 20.83
C GLY A 229 -5.11 -1.17 19.72
N ARG A 230 -4.73 -2.22 18.99
CA ARG A 230 -5.57 -2.83 17.94
C ARG A 230 -6.12 -4.17 18.39
N HIS A 231 -7.34 -4.50 17.96
CA HIS A 231 -7.87 -5.83 18.11
C HIS A 231 -7.25 -6.74 17.05
N VAL A 232 -6.65 -7.83 17.49
CA VAL A 232 -6.00 -8.82 16.63
C VAL A 232 -6.46 -10.23 16.97
N GLY A 233 -6.49 -11.11 15.97
CA GLY A 233 -6.71 -12.52 16.16
C GLY A 233 -5.52 -13.18 16.85
N SER A 234 -5.79 -14.05 17.81
CA SER A 234 -4.76 -14.81 18.52
C SER A 234 -5.15 -16.29 18.63
N LEU A 235 -4.32 -17.14 18.03
CA LEU A 235 -4.50 -18.59 18.07
C LEU A 235 -4.05 -19.18 19.42
N GLY A 236 -2.97 -18.64 20.00
CA GLY A 236 -2.39 -19.12 21.26
C GLY A 236 -1.40 -20.29 21.09
N VAL A 237 -0.66 -20.30 19.98
CA VAL A 237 0.53 -21.12 19.79
C VAL A 237 1.79 -20.28 20.02
N VAL A 238 2.84 -20.89 20.55
CA VAL A 238 4.13 -20.25 20.82
C VAL A 238 5.16 -20.73 19.81
N ALA A 239 5.94 -19.79 19.29
CA ALA A 239 7.02 -20.05 18.36
C ALA A 239 8.17 -20.80 19.04
N PRO A 240 8.89 -21.67 18.31
CA PRO A 240 10.06 -22.33 18.84
C PRO A 240 11.20 -21.34 19.05
N HIS A 241 11.86 -21.45 20.21
CA HIS A 241 13.00 -20.62 20.58
C HIS A 241 14.36 -21.32 20.36
N SER A 242 14.35 -22.59 19.96
CA SER A 242 15.57 -23.36 19.67
C SER A 242 16.28 -22.79 18.45
N ARG A 243 17.61 -22.72 18.48
CA ARG A 243 18.43 -22.23 17.35
C ARG A 243 18.14 -22.96 16.04
N ASP A 244 17.86 -24.26 16.12
CA ASP A 244 17.57 -25.11 14.95
C ASP A 244 16.21 -24.81 14.30
N ALA A 245 15.37 -24.01 14.95
CA ALA A 245 14.08 -23.59 14.40
C ALA A 245 14.18 -22.41 13.44
N TYR A 246 15.29 -21.68 13.48
CA TYR A 246 15.57 -20.59 12.56
C TYR A 246 16.26 -21.13 11.32
N ARG A 247 15.70 -20.84 10.15
CA ARG A 247 16.31 -21.19 8.86
C ARG A 247 16.61 -19.92 8.10
N HIS A 248 17.85 -19.81 7.63
CA HIS A 248 18.21 -18.81 6.64
C HIS A 248 17.92 -19.37 5.25
N LEU A 249 16.92 -18.82 4.59
CA LEU A 249 16.57 -19.15 3.22
C LEU A 249 17.32 -18.21 2.28
N THR A 250 18.03 -18.78 1.32
CA THR A 250 18.69 -18.04 0.25
C THR A 250 17.93 -18.22 -1.04
N TYR A 251 17.83 -17.14 -1.81
CA TYR A 251 17.04 -17.11 -3.03
C TYR A 251 17.96 -16.86 -4.23
N GLY A 252 17.89 -17.73 -5.23
CA GLY A 252 18.44 -17.42 -6.56
C GLY A 252 17.63 -16.30 -7.23
N PRO A 253 18.14 -15.66 -8.31
CA PRO A 253 17.49 -14.50 -8.92
C PRO A 253 16.01 -14.72 -9.30
N ALA A 254 15.70 -15.86 -9.93
CA ALA A 254 14.32 -16.19 -10.30
C ALA A 254 13.44 -16.48 -9.08
N ALA A 255 13.99 -17.16 -8.07
CA ALA A 255 13.29 -17.45 -6.82
C ALA A 255 13.01 -16.17 -6.02
N ALA A 256 13.92 -15.20 -6.04
CA ALA A 256 13.75 -13.92 -5.38
C ALA A 256 12.65 -13.07 -6.02
N VAL A 257 12.55 -13.05 -7.36
CA VAL A 257 11.44 -12.40 -8.07
C VAL A 257 10.12 -13.11 -7.77
N ALA A 258 10.10 -14.45 -7.80
CA ALA A 258 8.91 -15.21 -7.43
C ALA A 258 8.48 -14.93 -5.97
N GLY A 259 9.43 -14.83 -5.05
CA GLY A 259 9.19 -14.42 -3.67
C GLY A 259 8.62 -13.01 -3.58
N GLY A 260 9.14 -12.04 -4.33
CA GLY A 260 8.58 -10.69 -4.37
C GLY A 260 7.15 -10.62 -4.92
N VAL A 261 6.80 -11.49 -5.88
CA VAL A 261 5.42 -11.67 -6.34
C VAL A 261 4.53 -12.28 -5.25
N HIS A 262 5.05 -13.28 -4.52
CA HIS A 262 4.34 -13.91 -3.40
C HIS A 262 4.02 -12.91 -2.30
N GLU A 263 5.02 -12.16 -1.81
CA GLU A 263 4.85 -11.10 -0.81
C GLU A 263 3.81 -10.06 -1.24
N THR A 264 3.88 -9.65 -2.51
CA THR A 264 2.91 -8.70 -3.08
C THR A 264 1.50 -9.27 -3.06
N TRP A 265 1.33 -10.54 -3.43
CA TRP A 265 0.04 -11.23 -3.41
C TRP A 265 -0.51 -11.41 -2.00
N ASP A 266 0.34 -11.73 -1.03
CA ASP A 266 -0.04 -11.88 0.37
C ASP A 266 -0.53 -10.57 0.96
N ILE A 267 0.14 -9.46 0.65
CA ILE A 267 -0.31 -8.12 1.05
C ILE A 267 -1.66 -7.79 0.39
N VAL A 268 -1.83 -8.03 -0.91
CA VAL A 268 -3.10 -7.76 -1.62
C VAL A 268 -4.25 -8.61 -1.04
N SER A 269 -4.02 -9.90 -0.83
CA SER A 269 -5.05 -10.83 -0.34
C SER A 269 -5.43 -10.52 1.11
N THR A 270 -4.46 -10.21 1.96
CA THR A 270 -4.68 -9.79 3.36
C THR A 270 -5.41 -8.45 3.43
N THR A 271 -5.02 -7.48 2.61
CA THR A 271 -5.68 -6.17 2.54
C THR A 271 -7.12 -6.31 2.05
N SER A 272 -7.34 -7.11 1.01
CA SER A 272 -8.69 -7.38 0.47
C SER A 272 -9.58 -8.06 1.51
N TYR A 273 -9.04 -9.05 2.24
CA TYR A 273 -9.75 -9.71 3.33
C TYR A 273 -10.13 -8.71 4.44
N TYR A 274 -9.18 -7.88 4.87
CA TYR A 274 -9.41 -6.89 5.92
C TYR A 274 -10.45 -5.83 5.52
N ILE A 275 -10.38 -5.29 4.30
CA ILE A 275 -11.38 -4.36 3.75
C ILE A 275 -12.75 -5.03 3.66
N GLY A 276 -12.83 -6.30 3.23
CA GLY A 276 -14.08 -7.05 3.20
C GLY A 276 -14.73 -7.17 4.58
N ARG A 277 -13.93 -7.43 5.62
CA ARG A 277 -14.41 -7.47 7.02
C ARG A 277 -14.86 -6.10 7.52
N LEU A 278 -14.14 -5.05 7.16
CA LEU A 278 -14.49 -3.68 7.51
C LEU A 278 -15.85 -3.28 6.90
N VAL A 279 -16.04 -3.54 5.59
CA VAL A 279 -17.29 -3.22 4.88
C VAL A 279 -18.46 -4.05 5.38
N THR A 280 -18.23 -5.28 5.83
CA THR A 280 -19.27 -6.14 6.44
C THR A 280 -19.52 -5.85 7.93
N GLY A 281 -18.82 -4.89 8.53
CA GLY A 281 -18.99 -4.51 9.94
C GLY A 281 -18.41 -5.50 10.94
N GLN A 282 -17.57 -6.43 10.49
CA GLN A 282 -16.89 -7.42 11.33
C GLN A 282 -15.60 -6.92 11.98
N VAL A 283 -15.12 -5.75 11.54
CA VAL A 283 -13.97 -5.02 12.09
C VAL A 283 -14.38 -3.56 12.20
N SER A 284 -14.00 -2.92 13.31
CA SER A 284 -14.31 -1.52 13.55
C SER A 284 -13.39 -0.58 12.74
N ALA A 285 -13.96 0.53 12.27
CA ALA A 285 -13.26 1.51 11.43
C ALA A 285 -12.19 2.32 12.20
N ASP A 286 -12.26 2.36 13.53
CA ASP A 286 -11.24 2.93 14.42
C ASP A 286 -9.88 2.22 14.33
N GLN A 287 -9.80 1.09 13.62
CA GLN A 287 -8.53 0.44 13.35
C GLN A 287 -7.83 0.94 12.09
N LEU A 288 -8.48 1.78 11.26
CA LEU A 288 -7.86 2.39 10.09
C LEU A 288 -6.82 3.44 10.51
N GLY A 289 -5.58 3.23 10.07
CA GLY A 289 -4.49 4.20 10.27
C GLY A 289 -4.44 5.21 9.15
N GLY A 290 -4.25 6.49 9.51
CA GLY A 290 -4.01 7.57 8.58
C GLY A 290 -2.52 7.84 8.29
N PRO A 291 -2.21 8.98 7.64
CA PRO A 291 -0.84 9.36 7.31
C PRO A 291 0.07 9.48 8.54
N LEU A 292 -0.46 9.96 9.66
CA LEU A 292 0.32 10.15 10.89
C LEU A 292 0.83 8.80 11.41
N ARG A 293 -0.01 7.77 11.40
CA ARG A 293 0.39 6.43 11.81
C ARG A 293 1.41 5.82 10.85
N THR A 294 1.27 6.04 9.54
CA THR A 294 2.30 5.59 8.59
C THR A 294 3.66 6.26 8.83
N ALA A 295 3.68 7.52 9.26
CA ALA A 295 4.91 8.21 9.64
C ALA A 295 5.52 7.63 10.92
N GLN A 296 4.69 7.31 11.92
CA GLN A 296 5.12 6.63 13.15
C GLN A 296 5.72 5.25 12.86
N LEU A 297 5.22 4.52 11.86
CA LEU A 297 5.81 3.25 11.43
C LEU A 297 7.23 3.45 10.87
N SER A 298 7.42 4.46 10.01
CA SER A 298 8.75 4.80 9.48
C SER A 298 9.74 5.18 10.60
N GLY A 299 9.29 6.01 11.55
CA GLY A 299 10.13 6.41 12.67
C GLY A 299 10.41 5.28 13.66
N ALA A 300 9.46 4.36 13.86
CA ALA A 300 9.67 3.15 14.65
C ALA A 300 10.75 2.24 14.04
N VAL A 301 10.76 2.07 12.72
CA VAL A 301 11.83 1.34 12.00
C VAL A 301 13.19 1.98 12.25
N ALA A 302 13.29 3.31 12.09
CA ALA A 302 14.54 4.03 12.32
C ALA A 302 15.00 3.95 13.78
N THR A 303 14.06 4.08 14.71
CA THR A 303 14.32 4.04 16.16
C THR A 303 14.78 2.64 16.59
N ALA A 304 14.16 1.57 16.08
CA ALA A 304 14.54 0.20 16.37
C ALA A 304 15.98 -0.09 15.94
N ALA A 305 16.39 0.36 14.75
CA ALA A 305 17.77 0.22 14.29
C ALA A 305 18.76 1.09 15.10
N ALA A 306 18.35 2.30 15.50
CA ALA A 306 19.21 3.22 16.25
C ALA A 306 19.61 2.68 17.64
N HIS A 307 18.72 1.93 18.30
CA HIS A 307 18.94 1.32 19.62
C HIS A 307 19.82 0.05 19.57
N SER A 308 20.19 -0.43 18.39
CA SER A 308 21.12 -1.55 18.25
C SER A 308 22.53 -1.13 18.69
N GLU A 309 23.28 -2.03 19.36
CA GLU A 309 24.69 -1.80 19.75
C GLU A 309 25.69 -1.89 18.58
N ARG A 310 25.19 -1.97 17.34
CA ARG A 310 25.99 -2.11 16.11
C ARG A 310 26.75 -0.83 15.75
N ASP A 311 27.74 -0.94 14.87
CA ASP A 311 28.46 0.18 14.27
C ASP A 311 27.57 1.04 13.36
N LEU A 312 27.97 2.31 13.15
CA LEU A 312 27.15 3.30 12.42
C LEU A 312 26.80 2.86 10.98
N PRO A 313 27.71 2.31 10.16
CA PRO A 313 27.37 1.77 8.84
C PRO A 313 26.28 0.69 8.90
N THR A 314 26.40 -0.28 9.81
CA THR A 314 25.42 -1.35 9.95
C THR A 314 24.06 -0.84 10.43
N LYS A 315 24.03 0.19 11.30
CA LYS A 315 22.78 0.87 11.67
C LYS A 315 22.12 1.52 10.45
N ALA A 316 22.87 2.29 9.68
CA ALA A 316 22.36 2.96 8.48
C ALA A 316 21.81 1.95 7.47
N PHE A 317 22.53 0.85 7.26
CA PHE A 317 22.06 -0.24 6.41
C PHE A 317 20.76 -0.87 6.92
N ALA A 318 20.66 -1.16 8.23
CA ALA A 318 19.44 -1.71 8.82
C ALA A 318 18.23 -0.76 8.68
N VAL A 319 18.44 0.55 8.85
CA VAL A 319 17.39 1.56 8.59
C VAL A 319 16.97 1.52 7.12
N LEU A 320 17.91 1.51 6.18
CA LEU A 320 17.60 1.46 4.75
C LEU A 320 16.81 0.20 4.37
N VAL A 321 17.21 -0.96 4.88
CA VAL A 321 16.49 -2.23 4.65
C VAL A 321 15.07 -2.16 5.21
N GLY A 322 14.90 -1.69 6.45
CA GLY A 322 13.57 -1.56 7.05
C GLY A 322 12.68 -0.53 6.33
N LEU A 323 13.23 0.59 5.90
CA LEU A 323 12.51 1.59 5.11
C LEU A 323 12.18 1.07 3.71
N ALA A 324 13.03 0.25 3.10
CA ALA A 324 12.75 -0.42 1.84
C ALA A 324 11.60 -1.42 1.99
N GLN A 325 11.60 -2.25 3.03
CA GLN A 325 10.48 -3.15 3.35
C GLN A 325 9.17 -2.38 3.55
N LEU A 326 9.22 -1.29 4.32
CA LEU A 326 8.06 -0.42 4.51
C LEU A 326 7.60 0.23 3.19
N ALA A 327 8.54 0.68 2.36
CA ALA A 327 8.24 1.26 1.06
C ALA A 327 7.55 0.24 0.14
N ALA A 328 8.02 -1.01 0.11
CA ALA A 328 7.39 -2.07 -0.66
C ALA A 328 5.95 -2.33 -0.17
N PHE A 329 5.75 -2.49 1.14
CA PHE A 329 4.43 -2.69 1.74
C PHE A 329 3.45 -1.55 1.41
N ILE A 330 3.88 -0.30 1.60
CA ILE A 330 3.05 0.88 1.31
C ILE A 330 2.82 1.00 -0.21
N SER A 331 3.81 0.67 -1.04
CA SER A 331 3.67 0.71 -2.50
C SER A 331 2.59 -0.25 -2.99
N VAL A 332 2.58 -1.50 -2.53
CA VAL A 332 1.48 -2.46 -2.82
C VAL A 332 0.15 -1.89 -2.37
N SER A 333 0.08 -1.35 -1.14
CA SER A 333 -1.16 -0.83 -0.56
C SER A 333 -1.71 0.36 -1.36
N ILE A 334 -0.86 1.32 -1.75
CA ILE A 334 -1.26 2.48 -2.57
C ILE A 334 -1.66 2.04 -3.97
N GLY A 335 -0.90 1.16 -4.61
CA GLY A 335 -1.26 0.59 -5.92
C GLY A 335 -2.62 -0.11 -5.87
N PHE A 336 -2.86 -0.92 -4.84
CA PHE A 336 -4.14 -1.61 -4.65
C PHE A 336 -5.30 -0.63 -4.41
N VAL A 337 -5.14 0.33 -3.50
CA VAL A 337 -6.18 1.34 -3.21
C VAL A 337 -6.49 2.17 -4.45
N ASN A 338 -5.49 2.57 -5.23
CA ASN A 338 -5.71 3.34 -6.46
C ASN A 338 -6.43 2.54 -7.56
N LEU A 339 -6.44 1.20 -7.51
CA LEU A 339 -7.26 0.37 -8.40
C LEU A 339 -8.71 0.19 -7.92
N LEU A 340 -9.06 0.63 -6.72
CA LEU A 340 -10.44 0.55 -6.25
C LEU A 340 -11.36 1.40 -7.13
N PRO A 341 -12.63 0.99 -7.31
CA PRO A 341 -13.59 1.67 -8.18
C PRO A 341 -14.15 2.96 -7.51
N ILE A 342 -13.26 3.87 -7.14
CA ILE A 342 -13.57 5.14 -6.48
C ILE A 342 -13.30 6.25 -7.50
N PRO A 343 -14.27 7.11 -7.85
CA PRO A 343 -14.18 8.07 -8.96
C PRO A 343 -12.92 8.96 -9.01
N VAL A 344 -12.35 9.35 -7.85
CA VAL A 344 -11.14 10.20 -7.77
C VAL A 344 -9.82 9.42 -7.94
N LEU A 345 -9.88 8.10 -7.92
CA LEU A 345 -8.72 7.22 -8.06
C LEU A 345 -8.64 6.68 -9.51
N ASP A 346 -7.50 6.10 -9.87
CA ASP A 346 -7.29 5.53 -11.20
C ASP A 346 -8.33 4.46 -11.54
N GLY A 347 -8.69 3.62 -10.58
CA GLY A 347 -9.72 2.58 -10.71
C GLY A 347 -11.10 3.14 -11.00
N GLY A 348 -11.42 4.36 -10.53
CA GLY A 348 -12.64 5.07 -10.91
C GLY A 348 -12.67 5.40 -12.41
N HIS A 349 -11.54 5.87 -12.95
CA HIS A 349 -11.40 6.12 -14.39
C HIS A 349 -11.51 4.82 -15.19
N LEU A 350 -10.90 3.73 -14.69
CA LEU A 350 -11.05 2.40 -15.31
C LEU A 350 -12.51 1.95 -15.38
N VAL A 351 -13.32 2.22 -14.35
CA VAL A 351 -14.76 1.93 -14.37
C VAL A 351 -15.48 2.78 -15.43
N PHE A 352 -15.16 4.07 -15.55
CA PHE A 352 -15.75 4.92 -16.59
C PHE A 352 -15.37 4.46 -17.99
N TYR A 353 -14.12 4.05 -18.20
CA TYR A 353 -13.65 3.48 -19.47
C TYR A 353 -14.27 2.12 -19.77
N ALA A 354 -14.47 1.27 -18.75
CA ALA A 354 -15.19 0.02 -18.92
C ALA A 354 -16.65 0.26 -19.34
N TYR A 355 -17.32 1.22 -18.71
CA TYR A 355 -18.65 1.66 -19.14
C TYR A 355 -18.63 2.18 -20.58
N GLU A 356 -17.70 3.07 -20.93
CA GLU A 356 -17.58 3.63 -22.28
C GLU A 356 -17.34 2.54 -23.34
N ALA A 357 -16.51 1.54 -23.04
CA ALA A 357 -16.23 0.42 -23.94
C ALA A 357 -17.49 -0.42 -24.24
N VAL A 358 -18.35 -0.62 -23.24
CA VAL A 358 -19.60 -1.38 -23.38
C VAL A 358 -20.71 -0.53 -24.01
N ALA A 359 -20.91 0.69 -23.50
CA ALA A 359 -21.96 1.60 -23.94
C ALA A 359 -21.64 2.27 -25.29
N ARG A 360 -20.38 2.20 -25.75
CA ARG A 360 -19.84 2.87 -26.94
C ARG A 360 -20.05 4.39 -26.95
N ARG A 361 -20.25 4.98 -25.76
CA ARG A 361 -20.39 6.42 -25.54
C ARG A 361 -19.84 6.77 -24.16
N PRO A 362 -19.22 7.95 -23.99
CA PRO A 362 -18.73 8.37 -22.69
C PRO A 362 -19.87 8.51 -21.68
N LEU A 363 -19.54 8.44 -20.38
CA LEU A 363 -20.50 8.71 -19.32
C LEU A 363 -20.92 10.19 -19.39
N ALA A 364 -22.19 10.50 -19.15
CA ALA A 364 -22.66 11.87 -19.21
C ALA A 364 -21.89 12.77 -18.22
N GLU A 365 -21.51 13.96 -18.66
CA GLU A 365 -20.71 14.92 -17.88
C GLU A 365 -21.31 15.25 -16.49
N PRO A 366 -22.64 15.45 -16.34
CA PRO A 366 -23.23 15.67 -15.00
C PRO A 366 -23.04 14.48 -14.07
N VAL A 367 -23.04 13.25 -14.60
CA VAL A 367 -22.84 12.03 -13.82
C VAL A 367 -21.38 11.92 -13.41
N GLN A 368 -20.43 12.13 -14.32
CA GLN A 368 -19.01 12.11 -13.98
C GLN A 368 -18.67 13.16 -12.92
N THR A 369 -19.11 14.40 -13.11
CA THR A 369 -18.91 15.50 -12.15
C THR A 369 -19.52 15.18 -10.79
N ALA A 370 -20.73 14.62 -10.73
CA ALA A 370 -21.34 14.16 -9.48
C ALA A 370 -20.52 13.04 -8.83
N SER A 371 -20.06 12.05 -9.62
CA SER A 371 -19.23 10.95 -9.14
C SER A 371 -17.90 11.45 -8.56
N TYR A 372 -17.20 12.38 -9.23
CA TYR A 372 -15.97 12.99 -8.71
C TYR A 372 -16.21 13.75 -7.40
N ARG A 373 -17.29 14.53 -7.30
CA ARG A 373 -17.64 15.26 -6.07
C ARG A 373 -17.92 14.31 -4.90
N VAL A 374 -18.71 13.25 -5.13
CA VAL A 374 -18.99 12.23 -4.12
C VAL A 374 -17.71 11.51 -3.73
N GLY A 375 -16.91 11.08 -4.70
CA GLY A 375 -15.64 10.41 -4.45
C GLY A 375 -14.67 11.29 -3.64
N LEU A 376 -14.55 12.57 -4.00
CA LEU A 376 -13.69 13.52 -3.29
C LEU A 376 -14.18 13.76 -1.86
N ALA A 377 -15.49 13.93 -1.66
CA ALA A 377 -16.07 14.07 -0.33
C ALA A 377 -15.82 12.83 0.54
N LEU A 378 -15.97 11.63 -0.03
CA LEU A 378 -15.67 10.37 0.66
C LEU A 378 -14.18 10.26 1.01
N LEU A 379 -13.29 10.58 0.07
CA LEU A 379 -11.84 10.53 0.30
C LEU A 379 -11.42 11.52 1.39
N LEU A 380 -11.85 12.78 1.30
CA LEU A 380 -11.55 13.81 2.30
C LEU A 380 -12.17 13.46 3.66
N GLY A 381 -13.38 12.92 3.68
CA GLY A 381 -14.05 12.44 4.89
C GLY A 381 -13.29 11.29 5.55
N LEU A 382 -12.83 10.31 4.75
CA LEU A 382 -12.01 9.20 5.22
C LEU A 382 -10.64 9.68 5.74
N MET A 383 -9.99 10.61 5.04
CA MET A 383 -8.72 11.19 5.48
C MET A 383 -8.88 11.96 6.79
N LEU A 384 -9.95 12.75 6.94
CA LEU A 384 -10.27 13.44 8.18
C LEU A 384 -10.52 12.44 9.31
N PHE A 385 -11.38 11.44 9.07
CA PHE A 385 -11.68 10.39 10.03
C PHE A 385 -10.41 9.63 10.47
N ALA A 386 -9.59 9.17 9.52
CA ALA A 386 -8.36 8.45 9.80
C ALA A 386 -7.33 9.32 10.54
N THR A 387 -7.23 10.60 10.20
CA THR A 387 -6.35 11.54 10.91
C THR A 387 -6.83 11.81 12.32
N THR A 388 -8.13 12.02 12.53
CA THR A 388 -8.72 12.16 13.87
C THR A 388 -8.54 10.89 14.69
N ASN A 389 -8.72 9.73 14.06
CA ASN A 389 -8.48 8.44 14.68
C ASN A 389 -7.02 8.26 15.10
N ASP A 390 -6.06 8.62 14.24
CA ASP A 390 -4.64 8.62 14.57
C ASP A 390 -4.34 9.55 15.75
N LEU A 391 -4.97 10.74 15.81
CA LEU A 391 -4.79 11.70 16.91
C LEU A 391 -5.28 11.13 18.24
N HIS A 392 -6.44 10.47 18.27
CA HIS A 392 -6.97 9.80 19.47
C HIS A 392 -6.03 8.72 19.99
N HIS A 393 -5.34 8.01 19.11
CA HIS A 393 -4.39 6.97 19.47
C HIS A 393 -2.96 7.49 19.68
N SER A 394 -2.70 8.77 19.40
CA SER A 394 -1.37 9.37 19.55
C SER A 394 -1.09 9.80 20.99
N SER A 395 0.15 9.58 21.45
CA SER A 395 0.63 10.04 22.77
C SER A 395 0.65 11.58 22.91
N VAL A 396 0.53 12.32 21.81
CA VAL A 396 0.53 13.79 21.78
C VAL A 396 -0.72 14.36 22.47
N PHE A 397 -1.89 13.75 22.25
CA PHE A 397 -3.13 14.20 22.88
C PHE A 397 -3.23 13.77 24.35
N GLN A 398 -2.64 12.62 24.72
CA GLN A 398 -2.50 12.22 26.13
C GLN A 398 -1.56 13.18 26.88
N PHE A 399 -0.49 13.66 26.23
CA PHE A 399 0.41 14.66 26.81
C PHE A 399 -0.26 16.04 26.96
N LEU A 400 -0.99 16.52 25.94
CA LEU A 400 -1.73 17.80 26.01
C LEU A 400 -2.90 17.72 27.00
N GLY A 401 -3.65 16.62 27.02
CA GLY A 401 -4.72 16.40 28.00
C GLY A 401 -4.20 16.39 29.44
N GLY A 402 -3.00 15.84 29.67
CA GLY A 402 -2.32 15.87 30.97
C GLY A 402 -1.67 17.22 31.34
N LEU A 403 -1.60 18.19 30.42
CA LEU A 403 -1.16 19.56 30.72
C LEU A 403 -2.31 20.47 31.18
N PHE A 404 -3.56 20.07 30.91
CA PHE A 404 -4.77 20.80 31.27
C PHE A 404 -5.63 20.08 32.34
N SER A 405 -5.15 18.94 32.86
CA SER A 405 -5.64 18.26 34.08
C SER A 405 -4.64 18.41 35.20
#